data_AF-A0A2D9PTA4-F1
#
_entry.id   AF-A0A2D9PTA4-F1
#
_cell.length_a   1.000
_cell.length_b   1.000
_cell.length_c   1.000
_cell.angle_alpha   90.00
_cell.angle_beta   90.00
_cell.angle_gamma   90.00
#
_symmetry.space_group_name_H-M   'P 1'
#
loop_
_entity.id
_entity.type
_entity.pdbx_description
1 polymer ?
#
loop_
_entity_poly.entity_id
_entity_poly.type
_entity_poly.pdbx_seq_one_letter_code
_entity_poly.pdbx_strand_id
1 'polypeptide(L)'
;GPILAVLVLVVIVLLVRQGAATVDPVARVAVGAIVGGAIGNLSDRAFRDDAGFLGGAVVDFVDLQWWPVFNLADATIVVAGGLVVWRGWRR
;
A
#
# COMPACT_ATOMS: atom_id res chain seq x y z
N GLY A 1 -14.93 0.62 -3.89
CA GLY A 1 -15.74 -0.37 -4.63
C GLY A 1 -15.17 -1.77 -4.43
N PRO A 2 -16.01 -2.81 -4.32
CA PRO A 2 -15.61 -4.14 -3.85
C PRO A 2 -14.55 -4.83 -4.73
N ILE A 3 -14.56 -4.59 -6.05
CA ILE A 3 -13.57 -5.15 -6.98
C ILE A 3 -12.14 -4.65 -6.66
N LEU A 4 -12.00 -3.35 -6.38
CA LEU A 4 -10.70 -2.77 -6.01
C LEU A 4 -10.18 -3.35 -4.70
N ALA A 5 -11.07 -3.56 -3.73
CA ALA A 5 -10.72 -4.16 -2.45
C ALA A 5 -10.18 -5.59 -2.63
N VAL A 6 -10.85 -6.42 -3.44
CA VAL A 6 -10.39 -7.78 -3.77
C VAL A 6 -9.04 -7.74 -4.50
N LEU A 7 -8.88 -6.85 -5.49
CA LEU A 7 -7.62 -6.68 -6.20
C LEU A 7 -6.47 -6.35 -5.22
N VAL A 8 -6.69 -5.39 -4.32
CA VAL A 8 -5.69 -4.99 -3.31
C VAL A 8 -5.34 -6.16 -2.40
N LEU A 9 -6.31 -6.96 -1.96
CA LEU A 9 -6.06 -8.16 -1.16
C LEU A 9 -5.20 -9.18 -1.91
N VAL A 10 -5.48 -9.43 -3.20
CA VAL A 10 -4.67 -10.32 -4.03
C VAL A 10 -3.24 -9.80 -4.15
N VAL A 11 -3.06 -8.50 -4.42
CA VAL A 11 -1.74 -7.85 -4.51
C VAL A 11 -0.97 -7.98 -3.19
N ILE A 12 -1.63 -7.75 -2.05
CA ILE A 12 -1.01 -7.93 -0.72
C ILE A 12 -0.49 -9.35 -0.55
N VAL A 13 -1.30 -10.37 -0.87
CA VAL A 13 -0.88 -11.77 -0.74
C VAL A 13 0.33 -12.06 -1.63
N LEU A 14 0.33 -11.58 -2.87
CA LEU A 14 1.48 -11.76 -3.79
C LEU A 14 2.74 -11.07 -3.26
N LEU A 15 2.63 -9.83 -2.79
CA LEU A 15 3.74 -9.07 -2.22
C LEU A 15 4.30 -9.74 -0.96
N VAL A 16 3.45 -10.21 -0.05
CA VAL A 16 3.90 -10.95 1.14
C VAL A 16 4.65 -12.22 0.75
N ARG A 17 4.16 -12.99 -0.22
CA ARG A 17 4.83 -14.20 -0.70
C ARG A 17 6.20 -13.90 -1.32
N GLN A 18 6.28 -12.86 -2.15
CA GLN A 18 7.54 -12.42 -2.77
C GLN A 18 8.52 -11.86 -1.73
N GLY A 19 8.03 -11.05 -0.79
CA GLY A 19 8.81 -10.47 0.31
C GLY A 19 9.38 -11.53 1.24
N ALA A 20 8.60 -12.57 1.54
CA ALA A 20 9.07 -13.70 2.35
C ALA A 20 10.18 -14.50 1.64
N ALA A 21 10.16 -14.56 0.31
CA ALA A 21 11.15 -15.28 -0.48
C ALA A 21 12.45 -14.50 -0.76
N THR A 22 12.47 -13.17 -0.58
CA THR A 22 13.69 -12.38 -0.81
C THR A 22 14.73 -12.60 0.29
N VAL A 23 16.00 -12.76 -0.08
CA VAL A 23 17.14 -12.81 0.84
C VAL A 23 17.65 -11.42 1.23
N ASP A 24 17.26 -10.38 0.50
CA ASP A 24 17.70 -9.01 0.74
C ASP A 24 16.87 -8.34 1.85
N PRO A 25 17.47 -8.02 3.00
CA PRO A 25 16.74 -7.48 4.14
C PRO A 25 16.12 -6.11 3.84
N VAL A 26 16.76 -5.29 2.99
CA VAL A 26 16.23 -3.97 2.61
C VAL A 26 14.97 -4.14 1.77
N ALA A 27 15.01 -5.03 0.78
CA ALA A 27 13.83 -5.33 -0.04
C ALA A 27 12.70 -5.94 0.80
N ARG A 28 13.01 -6.78 1.79
CA ARG A 28 12.02 -7.37 2.68
C ARG A 28 11.30 -6.31 3.52
N VAL A 29 12.04 -5.38 4.11
CA VAL A 29 11.47 -4.25 4.88
C VAL A 29 10.64 -3.35 3.97
N ALA A 30 11.12 -3.05 2.77
CA ALA A 30 10.39 -2.24 1.80
C ALA A 30 9.07 -2.88 1.39
N VAL A 31 9.06 -4.19 1.09
CA VAL A 31 7.83 -4.93 0.81
C VAL A 31 6.87 -4.91 2.01
N GLY A 32 7.38 -5.08 3.23
CA GLY A 32 6.59 -4.94 4.46
C GLY A 32 5.94 -3.55 4.59
N ALA A 33 6.66 -2.50 4.25
CA ALA A 33 6.15 -1.13 4.26
C ALA A 33 5.03 -0.92 3.21
N ILE A 34 5.17 -1.46 2.00
CA ILE A 34 4.11 -1.42 0.96
C ILE A 34 2.85 -2.14 1.47
N VAL A 35 3.02 -3.33 2.04
CA VAL A 35 1.90 -4.11 2.59
C VAL A 35 1.23 -3.37 3.74
N GLY A 36 2.02 -2.78 4.64
CA GLY A 36 1.50 -1.97 5.75
C GLY A 36 0.66 -0.78 5.28
N GLY A 37 1.14 -0.03 4.28
CA GLY A 37 0.36 1.06 3.66
C GLY A 37 -0.95 0.57 3.04
N ALA A 38 -0.90 -0.54 2.29
CA ALA A 38 -2.10 -1.12 1.69
C ALA A 38 -3.13 -1.57 2.75
N ILE A 39 -2.68 -2.16 3.85
CA ILE A 39 -3.53 -2.53 5.00
C ILE A 39 -4.12 -1.28 5.67
N GLY A 40 -3.36 -0.20 5.82
CA GLY A 40 -3.86 1.08 6.35
C GLY A 40 -5.02 1.61 5.52
N ASN A 41 -4.83 1.70 4.19
CA ASN A 41 -5.88 2.14 3.28
C ASN A 41 -7.08 1.18 3.21
N LEU A 42 -6.91 -0.12 3.44
CA LEU A 42 -8.04 -1.05 3.56
C LEU A 42 -8.77 -0.90 4.90
N SER A 43 -8.05 -0.64 5.98
CA SER A 43 -8.62 -0.41 7.31
C SER A 43 -9.51 0.83 7.30
N ASP A 44 -9.07 1.92 6.68
CA ASP A 44 -9.90 3.12 6.49
C ASP A 44 -11.23 2.79 5.81
N ARG A 45 -11.19 1.98 4.75
CA ARG A 45 -12.39 1.55 4.03
C ARG A 45 -13.28 0.61 4.83
N ALA A 46 -12.70 -0.20 5.72
CA ALA A 46 -13.41 -1.17 6.53
C ALA A 46 -14.12 -0.54 7.73
N PHE A 47 -13.50 0.46 8.37
CA PHE A 47 -13.97 1.03 9.63
C PHE A 47 -14.75 2.34 9.48
N ARG A 48 -14.77 2.95 8.29
CA ARG A 48 -15.53 4.19 8.01
C ARG A 48 -16.81 3.92 7.20
N ASP A 49 -17.46 2.80 7.47
CA ASP A 49 -18.52 2.25 6.61
C ASP A 49 -19.93 2.79 6.92
N ASP A 50 -20.57 3.36 5.89
CA ASP A 50 -22.01 3.55 5.72
C ASP A 50 -22.53 2.91 4.39
N ALA A 51 -21.67 2.26 3.58
CA ALA A 51 -21.91 1.95 2.16
C ALA A 51 -21.66 0.47 1.75
N GLY A 52 -21.34 -0.42 2.69
CA GLY A 52 -21.19 -1.87 2.48
C GLY A 52 -19.73 -2.34 2.45
N PHE A 53 -19.49 -3.63 2.14
CA PHE A 53 -18.18 -4.28 2.30
C PHE A 53 -17.01 -3.52 1.63
N LEU A 54 -16.11 -2.95 2.45
CA LEU A 54 -14.97 -2.10 2.03
C LEU A 54 -15.40 -0.93 1.12
N GLY A 55 -16.59 -0.41 1.36
CA GLY A 55 -17.21 0.70 0.64
C GLY A 55 -16.81 2.07 1.15
N GLY A 56 -16.24 2.15 2.34
CA GLY A 56 -15.78 3.40 2.95
C GLY A 56 -14.72 4.14 2.13
N ALA A 57 -14.51 5.41 2.45
CA ALA A 57 -13.49 6.25 1.84
C ALA A 57 -12.14 6.14 2.58
N VAL A 58 -11.04 6.31 1.84
CA VAL A 58 -9.71 6.51 2.42
C VAL A 58 -9.58 7.95 2.88
N VAL A 59 -8.93 8.17 4.02
CA VAL A 59 -8.71 9.53 4.52
C VAL A 59 -7.43 10.09 3.94
N ASP A 60 -7.58 11.06 3.04
CA ASP A 60 -6.48 11.85 2.50
C ASP A 60 -6.40 13.16 3.27
N PHE A 61 -5.21 13.49 3.78
CA PHE A 61 -5.00 14.63 4.70
C PHE A 61 -3.79 15.49 4.35
N VAL A 62 -2.94 15.05 3.41
CA VAL A 62 -1.81 15.83 2.92
C VAL A 62 -2.20 16.49 1.61
N ASP A 63 -2.34 17.82 1.62
CA ASP A 63 -2.71 18.63 0.47
C ASP A 63 -1.60 19.64 0.13
N LEU A 64 -1.00 19.48 -1.05
CA LEU A 64 0.05 20.37 -1.56
C LEU A 64 -0.48 21.42 -2.54
N GLN A 65 -1.79 21.47 -2.81
CA GLN A 65 -2.50 22.34 -3.76
C GLN A 65 -2.20 22.09 -5.26
N TRP A 66 -0.97 21.70 -5.62
CA TRP A 66 -0.56 21.42 -7.01
C TRP A 66 -0.38 19.92 -7.31
N TRP A 67 -0.52 19.08 -6.30
CA TRP A 67 -0.40 17.62 -6.38
C TRP A 67 -1.68 16.98 -5.80
N PRO A 68 -2.12 15.81 -6.29
CA PRO A 68 -3.26 15.10 -5.72
C PRO A 68 -3.13 14.91 -4.20
N VAL A 69 -4.22 15.10 -3.46
CA VAL A 69 -4.23 14.87 -2.01
C VAL A 69 -3.91 13.40 -1.73
N PHE A 70 -3.12 13.14 -0.69
CA PHE A 70 -2.68 11.79 -0.33
C PHE A 70 -2.57 11.62 1.19
N ASN A 71 -2.26 10.41 1.63
CA ASN A 71 -2.03 10.11 3.04
C ASN A 71 -0.66 9.43 3.29
N LEU A 72 -0.39 9.12 4.56
CA LEU A 72 0.86 8.47 4.94
C LEU A 72 1.01 7.07 4.31
N ALA A 73 -0.08 6.33 4.12
CA ALA A 73 -0.04 5.01 3.49
C ALA A 73 0.42 5.11 2.03
N ASP A 74 -0.09 6.09 1.27
CA ASP A 74 0.31 6.32 -0.12
C ASP A 74 1.79 6.72 -0.22
N ALA A 75 2.23 7.65 0.62
CA ALA A 75 3.63 8.07 0.67
C ALA A 75 4.55 6.89 1.00
N THR A 76 4.15 6.04 1.95
CA THR A 76 4.90 4.83 2.33
C THR A 76 5.01 3.85 1.16
N ILE A 77 3.89 3.60 0.46
CA ILE A 77 3.85 2.72 -0.72
C ILE A 77 4.79 3.24 -1.82
N VAL A 78 4.74 4.54 -2.12
CA VAL A 78 5.56 5.15 -3.18
C VAL A 78 7.05 5.08 -2.84
N VAL A 79 7.43 5.49 -1.62
CA VAL A 79 8.85 5.49 -1.20
C VAL A 79 9.41 4.07 -1.15
N ALA A 80 8.66 3.13 -0.57
CA ALA A 80 9.10 1.74 -0.49
C ALA A 80 9.11 1.04 -1.86
N GLY A 81 8.15 1.32 -2.73
CA GLY A 81 8.14 0.84 -4.11
C GLY A 81 9.36 1.35 -4.90
N GLY A 82 9.67 2.63 -4.78
CA GLY A 82 10.88 3.22 -5.37
C GLY A 82 12.15 2.56 -4.84
N LEU A 83 12.21 2.27 -3.54
CA LEU A 83 13.34 1.56 -2.92
C LEU A 83 13.49 0.13 -3.48
N VAL A 84 12.40 -0.62 -3.66
CA VAL A 84 12.42 -1.96 -4.27
C VAL A 84 12.95 -1.91 -5.71
N VAL A 85 12.44 -0.97 -6.52
CA VAL A 85 12.88 -0.80 -7.91
C VAL A 85 14.36 -0.43 -7.98
N TRP A 86 14.79 0.55 -7.19
CA TRP A 86 16.19 0.98 -7.13
C TRP A 86 17.11 -0.15 -6.67
N ARG A 87 16.72 -0.93 -5.67
CA ARG A 87 17.47 -2.12 -5.23
C ARG A 87 17.54 -3.17 -6.34
N GLY A 88 16.48 -3.35 -7.11
CA GLY A 88 16.44 -4.25 -8.27
C GLY A 88 17.40 -3.85 -9.38
N TRP A 89 17.55 -2.55 -9.67
CA TRP A 89 18.49 -2.04 -10.69
C TRP A 89 19.97 -2.07 -10.26
N ARG A 90 20.24 -2.20 -8.96
CA ARG A 90 21.60 -2.22 -8.40
C ARG A 90 22.17 -3.63 -8.22
N ARG A 91 21.42 -4.68 -8.60
CA ARG A 91 21.88 -6.08 -8.63
C ARG A 91 22.34 -6.44 -10.03
#